data_AF-Q8TLA6-F1
#
_entry.id   AF-Q8TLA6-F1
#
_cell.length_a   1.000
_cell.length_b   1.000
_cell.length_c   1.000
_cell.angle_alpha   90.00
_cell.angle_beta   90.00
_cell.angle_gamma   90.00
#
_symmetry.space_group_name_H-M   'P 1'
#
loop_
_entity.id
_entity.type
_entity.pdbx_description
1 polymer ?
#
loop_
_entity_poly.entity_id
_entity_poly.type
_entity_poly.pdbx_seq_one_letter_code
_entity_poly.pdbx_strand_id
1 'polypeptide(L)'
;MTNEEGFLYIILFISFFIILAGYTTLTITYTILRQVKNKLSYGAIILAGIVLNFALLKNTNDVSWLIIETLFFAVPMVVLAPPALIPDRLKAIPSFPRILICYTIIAVLDIILPFILIITEISMIPFIYWNTPLSNGLVYICLIIGYFGIATIIYQLIGKYYRV
;
A
#
# COMPACT_ATOMS: atom_id res chain seq x y z
N MET A 1 -28.59 -16.14 -8.20
CA MET A 1 -27.71 -15.07 -7.71
C MET A 1 -28.59 -13.94 -7.27
N THR A 2 -28.72 -13.73 -5.96
CA THR A 2 -29.32 -12.49 -5.44
C THR A 2 -28.37 -11.34 -5.78
N ASN A 3 -28.89 -10.12 -5.96
CA ASN A 3 -28.09 -8.96 -6.39
C ASN A 3 -26.87 -8.70 -5.47
N GLU A 4 -26.96 -9.10 -4.20
CA GLU A 4 -25.91 -8.99 -3.20
C GLU A 4 -24.75 -9.97 -3.44
N GLU A 5 -25.04 -11.23 -3.80
CA GLU A 5 -24.02 -12.24 -4.12
C GLU A 5 -23.19 -11.85 -5.35
N GLY A 6 -23.84 -11.29 -6.38
CA GLY A 6 -23.17 -10.81 -7.58
C GLY A 6 -22.25 -9.61 -7.32
N PHE A 7 -22.69 -8.67 -6.49
CA PHE A 7 -21.90 -7.50 -6.09
C PHE A 7 -20.65 -7.90 -5.28
N LEU A 8 -20.81 -8.82 -4.34
CA LEU A 8 -19.73 -9.34 -3.50
C LEU A 8 -18.66 -10.06 -4.34
N TYR A 9 -19.10 -10.86 -5.32
CA TYR A 9 -18.19 -11.52 -6.27
C TYR A 9 -17.37 -10.52 -7.10
N ILE A 10 -18.01 -9.45 -7.60
CA ILE A 10 -17.34 -8.41 -8.38
C ILE A 10 -16.27 -7.69 -7.56
N ILE A 11 -16.58 -7.31 -6.30
CA ILE A 11 -15.61 -6.64 -5.42
C ILE A 11 -14.41 -7.56 -5.16
N LEU A 12 -14.65 -8.82 -4.78
CA LEU A 12 -13.56 -9.77 -4.52
C LEU A 12 -12.69 -9.98 -5.76
N PHE A 13 -13.30 -10.08 -6.94
CA PHE A 13 -12.58 -10.25 -8.19
C PHE A 13 -11.71 -9.03 -8.52
N ILE A 14 -12.25 -7.81 -8.41
CA ILE A 14 -11.49 -6.58 -8.65
C ILE A 14 -10.34 -6.44 -7.64
N SER A 15 -10.62 -6.66 -6.35
CA SER A 15 -9.59 -6.62 -5.29
C SER A 15 -8.47 -7.64 -5.56
N PHE A 16 -8.81 -8.86 -6.00
CA PHE A 16 -7.84 -9.87 -6.36
C PHE A 16 -6.94 -9.42 -7.53
N PHE A 17 -7.51 -8.83 -8.58
CA PHE A 17 -6.74 -8.30 -9.71
C PHE A 17 -5.81 -7.16 -9.29
N ILE A 18 -6.29 -6.22 -8.46
CA ILE A 18 -5.48 -5.11 -7.94
C ILE A 18 -4.29 -5.64 -7.14
N ILE A 19 -4.52 -6.65 -6.30
CA ILE A 19 -3.46 -7.29 -5.51
C ILE A 19 -2.45 -8.02 -6.39
N LEU A 20 -2.92 -8.79 -7.37
CA LEU A 20 -2.06 -9.50 -8.32
C LEU A 20 -1.15 -8.51 -9.04
N ALA A 21 -1.74 -7.42 -9.52
CA ALA A 21 -1.02 -6.36 -10.18
C ALA A 21 -0.02 -5.70 -9.19
N GLY A 22 -0.41 -5.44 -7.94
CA GLY A 22 0.49 -4.88 -6.93
C GLY A 22 1.68 -5.79 -6.58
N TYR A 23 1.54 -7.12 -6.63
CA TYR A 23 2.68 -8.05 -6.56
C TYR A 23 3.67 -7.85 -7.72
N THR A 24 3.17 -7.61 -8.94
CA THR A 24 4.04 -7.34 -10.09
C THR A 24 4.81 -6.03 -9.89
N THR A 25 4.14 -4.97 -9.44
CA THR A 25 4.78 -3.68 -9.10
C THR A 25 5.83 -3.87 -8.03
N LEU A 26 5.51 -4.56 -6.93
CA LEU A 26 6.44 -4.86 -5.84
C LEU A 26 7.70 -5.58 -6.35
N THR A 27 7.52 -6.59 -7.20
CA THR A 27 8.60 -7.41 -7.74
C THR A 27 9.51 -6.59 -8.65
N ILE A 28 8.94 -5.78 -9.54
CA ILE A 28 9.69 -4.90 -10.44
C ILE A 28 10.46 -3.86 -9.62
N THR A 29 9.79 -3.16 -8.71
CA THR A 29 10.41 -2.13 -7.88
C THR A 29 11.51 -2.71 -7.01
N TYR A 30 11.30 -3.88 -6.39
CA TYR A 30 12.35 -4.56 -5.62
C TYR A 30 13.56 -4.91 -6.48
N THR A 31 13.33 -5.41 -7.71
CA THR A 31 14.41 -5.80 -8.63
C THR A 31 15.26 -4.59 -9.03
N ILE A 32 14.62 -3.47 -9.35
CA ILE A 32 15.30 -2.20 -9.65
C ILE A 32 16.08 -1.71 -8.43
N LEU A 33 15.43 -1.66 -7.27
CA LEU A 33 16.03 -1.16 -6.04
C LEU A 33 17.17 -2.03 -5.51
N ARG A 34 17.15 -3.35 -5.77
CA ARG A 34 18.26 -4.26 -5.42
C ARG A 34 19.57 -3.91 -6.12
N GLN A 35 19.50 -3.25 -7.29
CA GLN A 35 20.70 -2.79 -8.01
C GLN A 35 21.31 -1.52 -7.39
N VAL A 36 20.55 -0.84 -6.52
CA VAL A 36 20.97 0.41 -5.88
C VAL A 36 21.75 0.10 -4.60
N LYS A 37 23.07 0.34 -4.64
CA LYS A 37 23.96 0.06 -3.50
C LYS A 37 23.82 1.07 -2.36
N ASN A 38 23.36 2.29 -2.66
CA ASN A 38 23.26 3.37 -1.67
C ASN A 38 21.87 3.43 -1.03
N LYS A 39 21.80 3.31 0.30
CA LYS A 39 20.53 3.40 1.07
C LYS A 39 19.81 4.72 0.85
N LEU A 40 20.54 5.82 0.68
CA LEU A 40 19.94 7.14 0.48
C LEU A 40 19.28 7.25 -0.90
N SER A 41 19.93 6.73 -1.94
CA SER A 41 19.36 6.64 -3.28
C SER A 41 18.18 5.67 -3.33
N TYR A 42 18.23 4.56 -2.59
CA TYR A 42 17.10 3.63 -2.46
C TYR A 42 15.87 4.34 -1.88
N GLY A 43 16.03 5.06 -0.76
CA GLY A 43 14.95 5.83 -0.13
C GLY A 43 14.42 6.94 -1.05
N ALA A 44 15.32 7.64 -1.76
CA ALA A 44 14.95 8.69 -2.69
C ALA A 44 14.11 8.16 -3.87
N ILE A 45 14.43 6.99 -4.42
CA ILE A 45 13.66 6.37 -5.51
C ILE A 45 12.25 6.00 -5.03
N ILE A 46 12.12 5.42 -3.83
CA ILE A 46 10.81 5.12 -3.25
C ILE A 46 9.99 6.39 -3.07
N LEU A 47 10.60 7.43 -2.48
CA LEU A 47 9.91 8.68 -2.23
C LEU A 47 9.52 9.38 -3.54
N ALA A 48 10.40 9.36 -4.54
CA ALA A 48 10.09 9.85 -5.89
C ALA A 48 8.93 9.08 -6.52
N GLY A 49 8.88 7.75 -6.37
CA GLY A 49 7.77 6.94 -6.84
C GLY A 49 6.44 7.28 -6.15
N ILE A 50 6.45 7.48 -4.83
CA ILE A 50 5.27 7.89 -4.06
C ILE A 50 4.79 9.28 -4.49
N VAL A 51 5.70 10.24 -4.69
CA VAL A 51 5.37 11.60 -5.14
C VAL A 51 4.88 11.61 -6.59
N LEU A 52 5.47 10.80 -7.47
CA LEU A 52 5.05 10.68 -8.86
C LEU A 52 3.62 10.13 -8.95
N ASN A 53 3.31 9.08 -8.18
CA ASN A 53 1.94 8.55 -8.08
C ASN A 53 0.95 9.64 -7.65
N PHE A 54 1.29 10.40 -6.61
CA PHE A 54 0.46 11.52 -6.18
C PHE A 54 0.28 12.59 -7.27
N ALA A 55 1.35 12.94 -7.98
CA ALA A 55 1.29 13.95 -9.05
C ALA A 55 0.37 13.55 -10.20
N LEU A 56 0.32 12.25 -10.53
CA LEU A 56 -0.58 11.69 -11.54
C LEU A 56 -2.04 11.66 -11.08
N LEU A 57 -2.25 11.44 -9.78
CA LEU A 57 -3.55 11.17 -9.19
C LEU A 57 -4.26 12.37 -8.55
N LYS A 58 -3.55 13.46 -8.26
CA LYS A 58 -4.12 14.62 -7.54
C LYS A 58 -5.32 15.27 -8.23
N ASN A 59 -5.42 15.12 -9.56
CA ASN A 59 -6.48 15.72 -10.39
C ASN A 59 -7.63 14.75 -10.68
N THR A 60 -7.61 13.55 -10.09
CA THR A 60 -8.67 12.58 -10.31
C THR A 60 -9.95 13.04 -9.62
N ASN A 61 -11.03 13.11 -10.40
CA ASN A 61 -12.37 13.49 -9.92
C ASN A 61 -13.10 12.32 -9.23
N ASP A 62 -12.39 11.29 -8.78
CA ASP A 62 -12.97 10.15 -8.09
C ASP A 62 -11.98 9.63 -7.04
N VAL A 63 -12.35 9.79 -5.77
CA VAL A 63 -11.54 9.33 -4.64
C VAL A 63 -11.42 7.81 -4.62
N SER A 64 -12.39 7.09 -5.19
CA SER A 64 -12.33 5.63 -5.33
C SER A 64 -11.18 5.23 -6.24
N TRP A 65 -10.98 5.96 -7.33
CA TRP A 65 -9.90 5.72 -8.28
C TRP A 65 -8.52 6.07 -7.68
N LEU A 66 -8.45 7.15 -6.90
CA LEU A 66 -7.28 7.48 -6.08
C LEU A 66 -6.91 6.31 -5.16
N ILE A 67 -7.88 5.78 -4.41
CA ILE A 67 -7.64 4.66 -3.47
C ILE A 67 -7.17 3.40 -4.21
N ILE A 68 -7.82 3.06 -5.32
CA ILE A 68 -7.46 1.89 -6.14
C ILE A 68 -6.02 2.00 -6.66
N GLU A 69 -5.65 3.16 -7.22
CA GLU A 69 -4.29 3.35 -7.73
C GLU A 69 -3.25 3.44 -6.60
N THR A 70 -3.61 4.00 -5.44
CA THR A 70 -2.75 3.99 -4.24
C THR A 70 -2.46 2.55 -3.80
N LEU A 71 -3.47 1.69 -3.75
CA LEU A 71 -3.32 0.26 -3.44
C LEU A 71 -2.43 -0.46 -4.45
N PHE A 72 -2.57 -0.10 -5.73
CA PHE A 72 -1.86 -0.75 -6.81
C PHE A 72 -0.38 -0.36 -6.91
N PHE A 73 -0.05 0.93 -6.76
CA PHE A 73 1.30 1.45 -6.96
C PHE A 73 2.00 1.89 -5.67
N ALA A 74 1.29 2.61 -4.81
CA ALA A 74 1.93 3.26 -3.68
C ALA A 74 2.14 2.30 -2.51
N VAL A 75 1.20 1.40 -2.22
CA VAL A 75 1.34 0.40 -1.15
C VAL A 75 2.56 -0.51 -1.36
N PRO A 76 2.82 -1.09 -2.56
CA PRO A 76 4.06 -1.82 -2.81
C PRO A 76 5.33 -1.01 -2.51
N MET A 77 5.36 0.28 -2.90
CA MET A 77 6.49 1.16 -2.63
C MET A 77 6.65 1.48 -1.15
N VAL A 78 5.54 1.69 -0.45
CA VAL A 78 5.51 1.95 1.00
C VAL A 78 6.01 0.74 1.78
N VAL A 79 5.68 -0.49 1.38
CA VAL A 79 6.20 -1.71 2.03
C VAL A 79 7.72 -1.85 1.87
N LEU A 80 8.30 -1.23 0.85
CA LEU A 80 9.76 -1.20 0.65
C LEU A 80 10.47 -0.09 1.43
N ALA A 81 9.73 0.87 1.99
CA ALA A 81 10.28 2.06 2.63
C ALA A 81 10.86 1.82 4.05
N PRO A 82 10.20 1.07 4.98
CA PRO A 82 10.71 0.86 6.33
C PRO A 82 12.14 0.27 6.37
N PRO A 83 12.49 -0.72 5.52
CA PRO A 83 13.86 -1.22 5.44
C PRO A 83 14.95 -0.22 5.10
N ALA A 84 14.60 0.85 4.39
CA ALA A 84 15.54 1.89 3.98
C ALA A 84 15.62 3.05 4.96
N LEU A 85 14.47 3.42 5.54
CA LEU A 85 14.30 4.60 6.40
C LEU A 85 14.51 4.30 7.89
N ILE A 86 14.48 3.04 8.32
CA ILE A 86 14.67 2.65 9.73
C ILE A 86 15.99 1.86 9.88
N PRO A 87 17.14 2.56 9.96
CA PRO A 87 18.47 1.95 9.90
C PRO A 87 18.84 1.09 11.13
N ASP A 88 18.27 1.36 12.31
CA ASP A 88 18.78 0.78 13.58
C ASP A 88 18.23 -0.62 13.92
N ARG A 89 17.21 -1.11 13.20
CA ARG A 89 16.66 -2.47 13.45
C ARG A 89 16.82 -3.45 12.29
N LEU A 90 17.08 -2.97 11.07
CA LEU A 90 17.25 -3.79 9.88
C LEU A 90 18.66 -3.57 9.31
N LYS A 91 19.63 -4.41 9.75
CA LYS A 91 21.05 -4.32 9.33
C LYS A 91 21.24 -4.46 7.81
N ALA A 92 20.29 -5.06 7.10
CA ALA A 92 20.30 -5.26 5.66
C ALA A 92 18.88 -5.10 5.08
N ILE A 93 18.79 -4.81 3.78
CA ILE A 93 17.54 -4.89 3.02
C ILE A 93 16.98 -6.32 3.21
N PRO A 94 15.73 -6.48 3.70
CA PRO A 94 15.15 -7.79 3.93
C PRO A 94 15.09 -8.59 2.63
N SER A 95 15.21 -9.91 2.78
CA SER A 95 15.05 -10.83 1.66
C SER A 95 13.66 -10.67 1.04
N PHE A 96 13.56 -10.84 -0.27
CA PHE A 96 12.30 -10.75 -1.02
C PHE A 96 11.13 -11.51 -0.36
N PRO A 97 11.30 -12.73 0.20
CA PRO A 97 10.22 -13.43 0.89
C PRO A 97 9.63 -12.67 2.08
N ARG A 98 10.46 -11.95 2.87
CA ARG A 98 9.97 -11.17 4.01
C ARG A 98 9.15 -9.95 3.57
N ILE A 99 9.58 -9.32 2.49
CA ILE A 99 8.86 -8.19 1.87
C ILE A 99 7.53 -8.69 1.31
N LEU A 100 7.54 -9.84 0.65
CA LEU A 100 6.36 -10.46 0.07
C LEU A 100 5.35 -10.84 1.17
N ILE A 101 5.79 -11.48 2.27
CA ILE A 101 4.92 -11.77 3.43
C ILE A 101 4.31 -10.49 3.99
N CYS A 102 5.10 -9.42 4.15
CA CYS A 102 4.60 -8.13 4.64
C CYS A 102 3.51 -7.56 3.73
N TYR A 103 3.75 -7.54 2.42
CA TYR A 103 2.77 -7.10 1.43
C TYR A 103 1.52 -7.99 1.42
N THR A 104 1.66 -9.31 1.51
CA THR A 104 0.53 -10.25 1.57
C THR A 104 -0.35 -9.99 2.78
N ILE A 105 0.22 -9.74 3.95
CA ILE A 105 -0.57 -9.41 5.16
C ILE A 105 -1.37 -8.12 4.95
N ILE A 106 -0.73 -7.09 4.38
CA ILE A 106 -1.40 -5.82 4.08
C ILE A 106 -2.51 -6.03 3.05
N ALA A 107 -2.25 -6.76 1.98
CA ALA A 107 -3.23 -7.08 0.95
C ALA A 107 -4.46 -7.82 1.52
N VAL A 108 -4.25 -8.78 2.44
CA VAL A 108 -5.36 -9.47 3.12
C VAL A 108 -6.17 -8.49 3.98
N LEU A 109 -5.50 -7.58 4.70
CA LEU A 109 -6.19 -6.53 5.46
C LEU A 109 -7.01 -5.62 4.54
N ASP A 110 -6.49 -5.26 3.37
CA ASP A 110 -7.18 -4.42 2.39
C ASP A 110 -8.42 -5.10 1.77
N ILE A 111 -8.40 -6.43 1.58
CA ILE A 111 -9.60 -7.18 1.16
C ILE A 111 -10.67 -7.15 2.26
N ILE A 112 -10.26 -7.23 3.52
CA ILE A 112 -11.19 -7.33 4.66
C ILE A 112 -11.74 -5.95 5.05
N LEU A 113 -10.95 -4.89 4.90
CA LEU A 113 -11.29 -3.52 5.27
C LEU A 113 -12.65 -3.02 4.75
N PRO A 114 -13.02 -3.17 3.45
CA PRO A 114 -14.32 -2.73 2.96
C PRO A 114 -15.49 -3.42 3.68
N PHE A 115 -15.35 -4.70 4.07
CA PHE A 115 -16.39 -5.41 4.82
C PHE A 115 -16.56 -4.83 6.23
N ILE A 116 -15.45 -4.52 6.90
CA ILE A 116 -15.49 -3.88 8.23
C ILE A 116 -16.17 -2.51 8.12
N LEU A 117 -15.82 -1.71 7.11
CA LEU A 117 -16.39 -0.38 6.90
C LEU A 117 -17.89 -0.42 6.58
N ILE A 118 -18.33 -1.42 5.80
CA ILE A 118 -19.76 -1.64 5.50
C ILE A 118 -20.52 -2.02 6.77
N ILE A 119 -19.99 -2.96 7.56
CA ILE A 119 -20.65 -3.44 8.80
C ILE A 119 -20.72 -2.35 9.87
N THR A 120 -19.73 -1.46 9.91
CA THR A 120 -19.62 -0.42 10.95
C THR A 120 -20.27 0.91 10.58
N GLU A 121 -20.84 1.04 9.38
CA GLU A 121 -21.43 2.27 8.83
C GLU A 121 -20.46 3.48 8.80
N ILE A 122 -19.16 3.26 9.00
CA ILE A 122 -18.12 4.30 9.01
C ILE A 122 -17.87 4.86 7.61
N SER A 123 -18.43 4.25 6.55
CA SER A 123 -18.32 4.72 5.15
C SER A 123 -18.91 6.11 4.89
N MET A 124 -19.50 6.78 5.90
CA MET A 124 -20.08 8.12 5.82
C MET A 124 -19.14 9.26 6.28
N ILE A 125 -17.81 9.08 6.32
CA ILE A 125 -16.89 10.17 6.66
C ILE A 125 -16.95 11.27 5.57
N PRO A 126 -17.41 12.50 5.88
CA PRO A 126 -17.74 13.53 4.88
C PRO A 126 -16.54 14.02 4.07
N PHE A 127 -15.33 13.90 4.62
CA PHE A 127 -14.11 14.43 4.01
C PHE A 127 -13.75 13.72 2.69
N ILE A 128 -14.17 12.45 2.53
CA ILE A 128 -13.96 11.64 1.32
C ILE A 128 -14.79 12.16 0.14
N TYR A 129 -15.86 12.90 0.38
CA TYR A 129 -16.75 13.41 -0.67
C TYR A 129 -16.34 14.80 -1.19
N TRP A 130 -15.41 15.49 -0.52
CA TRP A 130 -14.90 16.77 -1.00
C TRP A 130 -13.80 16.56 -2.03
N ASN A 131 -14.19 16.43 -3.28
CA ASN A 131 -13.34 16.06 -4.40
C ASN A 131 -12.46 17.24 -4.87
N THR A 132 -11.58 17.70 -4.00
CA THR A 132 -10.60 18.76 -4.28
C THR A 132 -9.18 18.18 -4.30
N PRO A 133 -8.24 18.75 -5.07
CA PRO A 133 -6.86 18.29 -5.08
C PRO A 133 -6.21 18.28 -3.68
N LEU A 134 -6.60 19.21 -2.81
CA LEU A 134 -6.13 19.27 -1.43
C LEU A 134 -6.66 18.11 -0.59
N SER A 135 -7.96 17.81 -0.69
CA SER A 135 -8.58 16.67 0.01
C SER A 135 -7.99 15.35 -0.46
N ASN A 136 -7.85 15.16 -1.77
CA ASN A 136 -7.24 13.98 -2.37
C ASN A 136 -5.78 13.80 -1.90
N GLY A 137 -5.03 14.91 -1.79
CA GLY A 137 -3.69 14.89 -1.19
C GLY A 137 -3.66 14.45 0.26
N LEU A 138 -4.59 14.94 1.08
CA LEU A 138 -4.68 14.53 2.48
C LEU A 138 -5.06 13.05 2.62
N VAL A 139 -6.03 12.58 1.85
CA VAL A 139 -6.42 11.15 1.82
C VAL A 139 -5.22 10.29 1.41
N TYR A 140 -4.52 10.67 0.34
CA TYR A 140 -3.33 9.97 -0.13
C TYR A 140 -2.24 9.92 0.95
N ILE A 141 -1.89 11.06 1.56
CA ILE A 141 -0.87 11.13 2.62
C ILE A 141 -1.26 10.26 3.82
N CYS A 142 -2.53 10.30 4.24
CA CYS A 142 -3.04 9.47 5.34
C CYS A 142 -2.90 7.98 5.03
N LEU A 143 -3.23 7.55 3.81
CA LEU A 143 -3.04 6.16 3.37
C LEU A 143 -1.55 5.78 3.42
N ILE A 144 -0.68 6.60 2.83
CA ILE A 144 0.78 6.34 2.82
C ILE A 144 1.34 6.19 4.24
N ILE A 145 1.01 7.12 5.14
CA ILE A 145 1.47 7.08 6.54
C ILE A 145 0.91 5.86 7.26
N GLY A 146 -0.39 5.56 7.08
CA GLY A 146 -1.05 4.40 7.67
C GLY A 146 -0.38 3.09 7.24
N TYR A 147 -0.22 2.87 5.93
CA TYR A 147 0.44 1.68 5.40
C TYR A 147 1.92 1.60 5.79
N PHE A 148 2.62 2.73 5.87
CA PHE A 148 4.01 2.77 6.35
C PHE A 148 4.11 2.30 7.81
N GLY A 149 3.20 2.78 8.65
CA GLY A 149 3.10 2.36 10.05
C GLY A 149 2.81 0.86 10.18
N ILE A 150 1.81 0.36 9.45
CA ILE A 150 1.44 -1.07 9.44
C ILE A 150 2.62 -1.92 8.95
N ALA A 151 3.25 -1.55 7.83
CA ALA A 151 4.40 -2.27 7.29
C ALA A 151 5.55 -2.31 8.31
N THR A 152 5.82 -1.19 8.98
CA THR A 152 6.84 -1.12 10.04
C THR A 152 6.54 -2.09 11.18
N ILE A 153 5.30 -2.14 11.66
CA ILE A 153 4.86 -3.07 12.72
C ILE A 153 5.03 -4.52 12.26
N ILE A 154 4.58 -4.86 11.05
CA ILE A 154 4.69 -6.20 10.50
C ILE A 154 6.16 -6.63 10.38
N TYR A 155 7.04 -5.77 9.87
CA TYR A 155 8.47 -6.07 9.81
C TYR A 155 9.09 -6.28 11.19
N GLN A 156 8.66 -5.56 12.21
CA GLN A 156 9.10 -5.79 13.58
C GLN A 156 8.64 -7.15 14.11
N LEU A 157 7.38 -7.53 13.84
CA LEU A 157 6.84 -8.83 14.22
C LEU A 157 7.58 -9.97 13.51
N ILE A 158 7.73 -9.90 12.19
CA ILE A 158 8.47 -10.88 11.39
C ILE A 158 9.93 -10.96 11.86
N GLY A 159 10.59 -9.81 12.07
CA GLY A 159 11.98 -9.74 12.53
C GLY A 159 12.21 -10.35 13.91
N LYS A 160 11.19 -10.33 14.79
CA LYS A 160 11.22 -11.02 16.08
C LYS A 160 11.09 -12.53 15.92
N TYR A 161 10.30 -13.01 14.95
CA TYR A 161 10.10 -14.43 14.66
C TYR A 161 11.27 -15.10 13.93
N TYR A 162 12.02 -14.36 13.11
CA TYR A 162 13.16 -14.90 12.35
C TYR A 162 14.54 -14.62 12.98
N ARG A 163 14.60 -14.23 14.27
CA ARG A 163 15.82 -14.33 15.08
C ARG A 163 15.93 -15.78 15.59
N VAL A 164 16.33 -16.69 14.71
CA VAL A 164 16.93 -17.98 15.05
C VAL A 164 18.25 -18.06 14.31
#